data_AF-A0A348D6A4-F1
#
_entry.id   AF-A0A348D6A4-F1
#
_cell.length_a   1.000
_cell.length_b   1.000
_cell.length_c   1.000
_cell.angle_alpha   90.00
_cell.angle_beta   90.00
_cell.angle_gamma   90.00
#
_symmetry.space_group_name_H-M   'P 1'
#
loop_
_entity.id
_entity.type
_entity.pdbx_description
1 polymer ?
#
loop_
_entity_poly.entity_id
_entity_poly.type
_entity_poly.pdbx_seq_one_letter_code
_entity_poly.pdbx_strand_id
1 'polypeptide(L)'
;MSWTLDQEYAERFKKLYKENAVSGAIFEHTPTENEVVVNICELWKDPEFIAAAIDFQNRYPEDAIPLFHFKDTQSEVILTSPLKASEIIALTGASSPFDDLCDQAGIPDDSSRDDLFSKLVESGDCPGELKYTNRESAQRIIDNVIRKVHDKITAFKNNS
;
A
#
# COMPACT_ATOMS: atom_id res chain seq x y z
N MET A 1 -8.62 -4.61 -1.49
CA MET A 1 -7.75 -3.65 -2.20
C MET A 1 -8.58 -2.41 -2.43
N SER A 2 -8.09 -1.24 -2.03
CA SER A 2 -8.77 0.04 -2.26
C SER A 2 -7.80 0.92 -3.04
N TRP A 3 -8.27 1.56 -4.11
CA TRP A 3 -7.51 2.49 -4.91
C TRP A 3 -7.97 3.90 -4.57
N THR A 4 -7.04 4.85 -4.57
CA THR A 4 -7.33 6.25 -4.31
C THR A 4 -6.53 7.11 -5.29
N LEU A 5 -7.08 8.26 -5.66
CA LEU A 5 -6.34 9.28 -6.40
C LEU A 5 -5.58 10.24 -5.48
N ASP A 6 -5.84 10.19 -4.17
CA ASP A 6 -5.17 10.99 -3.15
C ASP A 6 -3.96 10.23 -2.59
N GLN A 7 -2.77 10.71 -2.98
CA GLN A 7 -1.48 10.16 -2.52
C GLN A 7 -1.31 10.31 -1.00
N GLU A 8 -1.63 11.47 -0.42
CA GLU A 8 -1.48 11.68 1.02
C GLU A 8 -2.39 10.74 1.81
N TYR A 9 -3.60 10.47 1.31
CA TYR A 9 -4.50 9.51 1.92
C TYR A 9 -3.98 8.06 1.82
N ALA A 10 -3.38 7.69 0.67
CA ALA A 10 -2.71 6.40 0.50
C ALA A 10 -1.53 6.23 1.47
N GLU A 11 -0.78 7.30 1.69
CA GLU A 11 0.40 7.33 2.56
C GLU A 11 0.04 7.40 4.05
N ARG A 12 -1.07 8.06 4.40
CA ARG A 12 -1.57 8.17 5.79
C ARG A 12 -2.19 6.88 6.35
N PHE A 13 -2.10 5.77 5.61
CA PHE A 13 -2.53 4.39 5.95
C PHE A 13 -3.30 4.32 7.28
N LYS A 14 -4.60 4.64 7.20
CA LYS A 14 -5.58 4.79 8.29
C LYS A 14 -5.15 4.19 9.64
N LYS A 15 -4.42 4.97 10.45
CA LYS A 15 -4.04 4.65 11.84
C LYS A 15 -3.36 3.29 12.05
N LEU A 16 -2.38 2.96 11.19
CA LEU A 16 -1.17 2.15 11.45
C LEU A 16 -1.13 1.20 12.67
N TYR A 17 -2.16 0.37 12.88
CA TYR A 17 -2.05 -0.85 13.69
C TYR A 17 -3.25 -1.74 13.35
N LYS A 18 -3.02 -2.74 12.50
CA LYS A 18 -3.81 -3.96 12.58
C LYS A 18 -2.98 -4.87 13.49
N GLU A 19 -3.53 -5.34 14.61
CA GLU A 19 -2.89 -6.44 15.34
C GLU A 19 -2.57 -7.54 14.30
N ASN A 20 -1.27 -7.82 14.11
CA ASN A 20 -0.71 -8.77 13.15
C ASN A 20 -0.46 -8.30 11.69
N ALA A 21 -0.56 -7.02 11.33
CA ALA A 21 -0.10 -6.55 10.01
C ALA A 21 1.41 -6.26 10.01
N VAL A 22 2.20 -7.17 9.44
CA VAL A 22 3.68 -7.11 9.40
C VAL A 22 4.21 -6.13 8.33
N SER A 23 3.47 -5.89 7.25
CA SER A 23 3.87 -4.99 6.17
C SER A 23 2.70 -4.57 5.27
N GLY A 24 2.72 -3.34 4.76
CA GLY A 24 1.89 -2.84 3.67
C GLY A 24 2.74 -2.49 2.43
N ALA A 25 2.08 -2.39 1.28
CA ALA A 25 2.69 -1.92 0.05
C ALA A 25 1.74 -0.92 -0.62
N ILE A 26 2.30 0.18 -1.14
CA ILE A 26 1.60 1.16 -1.95
C ILE A 26 1.91 0.84 -3.41
N PHE A 27 0.85 0.65 -4.20
CA PHE A 27 0.93 0.43 -5.63
C PHE A 27 0.52 1.71 -6.37
N GLU A 28 1.29 2.10 -7.37
CA GLU A 28 0.88 3.10 -8.35
C GLU A 28 0.58 2.38 -9.66
N HIS A 29 -0.61 2.60 -10.18
CA HIS A 29 -1.04 2.02 -11.44
C HIS A 29 -1.60 3.11 -12.35
N THR A 30 -1.16 3.09 -13.60
CA THR A 30 -1.73 3.90 -14.68
C THR A 30 -2.64 2.98 -15.51
N PRO A 31 -3.98 3.17 -15.44
CA PRO A 31 -4.92 2.35 -16.20
C PRO A 31 -4.67 2.42 -17.70
N THR A 32 -4.76 1.27 -18.35
CA THR A 32 -4.77 1.15 -19.81
C THR A 32 -6.14 1.51 -20.38
N GLU A 33 -6.21 1.72 -21.70
CA GLU A 33 -7.48 2.05 -22.40
C GLU A 33 -8.58 0.98 -22.25
N ASN A 34 -8.20 -0.26 -21.89
CA ASN A 34 -9.12 -1.37 -21.69
C ASN A 34 -9.57 -1.54 -20.23
N GLU A 35 -9.01 -0.76 -19.30
CA GLU A 35 -9.34 -0.84 -17.88
C GLU A 35 -10.39 0.19 -17.51
N VAL A 36 -11.45 -0.27 -16.87
CA VAL A 36 -12.54 0.59 -16.40
C VAL A 36 -12.18 1.11 -15.01
N VAL A 37 -12.10 2.44 -14.90
CA VAL A 37 -11.97 3.15 -13.62
C VAL A 37 -13.32 3.78 -13.29
N VAL A 38 -13.91 3.38 -12.17
CA VAL A 38 -15.10 4.03 -11.65
C VAL A 38 -14.69 5.01 -10.57
N ASN A 39 -14.76 6.31 -10.87
CA ASN A 39 -14.57 7.37 -9.89
C ASN A 39 -15.92 7.83 -9.36
N ILE A 40 -16.28 7.36 -8.17
CA ILE A 40 -17.59 7.59 -7.56
C ILE A 40 -17.81 9.09 -7.28
N CYS A 41 -16.77 9.83 -6.86
CA CYS A 41 -16.89 11.27 -6.62
C CYS A 41 -17.15 12.07 -7.90
N GLU A 42 -16.54 11.68 -9.02
CA GLU A 42 -16.82 12.33 -10.31
C GLU A 42 -18.21 11.95 -10.84
N LEU A 43 -18.69 10.72 -10.62
CA LEU A 43 -20.07 10.34 -10.94
C LEU A 43 -21.09 11.23 -10.23
N TRP A 44 -20.87 11.58 -8.96
CA TRP A 44 -21.74 12.51 -8.22
C TRP A 44 -21.67 13.97 -8.69
N LYS A 45 -20.77 14.32 -9.61
CA LYS A 45 -20.75 15.62 -10.29
C LYS A 45 -21.51 15.60 -11.61
N ASP A 46 -21.82 14.43 -12.15
CA ASP A 46 -22.55 14.27 -13.40
C ASP A 46 -24.07 14.40 -13.18
N PRO A 47 -24.75 15.40 -13.77
CA PRO A 47 -26.19 15.57 -13.61
C PRO A 47 -27.02 14.38 -14.07
N GLU A 48 -26.58 13.64 -15.10
CA GLU A 48 -27.31 12.46 -15.60
C GLU A 48 -27.26 11.32 -14.58
N PHE A 49 -26.08 11.04 -14.03
CA PHE A 49 -25.93 10.07 -12.94
C PHE A 49 -26.76 10.44 -11.71
N ILE A 50 -26.75 11.70 -11.28
CA ILE A 50 -27.54 12.15 -10.12
C ILE A 50 -29.04 11.93 -10.38
N ALA A 51 -29.53 12.29 -11.56
CA ALA A 51 -30.93 12.09 -11.93
C ALA A 51 -31.30 10.59 -11.92
N ALA A 52 -30.44 9.73 -12.46
CA ALA A 52 -30.62 8.28 -12.45
C ALA A 52 -30.58 7.70 -11.03
N ALA A 53 -29.70 8.18 -10.16
CA ALA A 53 -29.60 7.76 -8.76
C ALA A 53 -30.86 8.14 -7.96
N ILE A 54 -31.40 9.34 -8.18
CA ILE A 54 -32.65 9.79 -7.56
C ILE A 54 -33.84 8.96 -8.05
N ASP A 55 -33.92 8.71 -9.36
CA ASP A 55 -34.96 7.85 -9.93
C ASP A 55 -34.88 6.41 -9.36
N PHE A 56 -33.67 5.88 -9.21
CA PHE A 56 -33.44 4.58 -8.56
C PHE A 56 -33.91 4.60 -7.09
N GLN A 57 -33.55 5.62 -6.31
CA GLN A 57 -34.00 5.78 -4.93
C GLN A 57 -35.52 5.83 -4.79
N ASN A 58 -36.20 6.52 -5.71
CA ASN A 58 -37.66 6.59 -5.71
C ASN A 58 -38.31 5.23 -5.99
N ARG A 59 -37.66 4.38 -6.78
CA ARG A 59 -38.16 3.04 -7.14
C ARG A 59 -37.80 1.97 -6.10
N TYR A 60 -36.63 2.10 -5.46
CA TYR A 60 -36.05 1.11 -4.55
C TYR A 60 -35.42 1.81 -3.34
N PRO A 61 -36.22 2.36 -2.41
CA PRO A 61 -35.72 3.22 -1.35
C PRO A 61 -34.75 2.51 -0.39
N GLU A 62 -35.02 1.25 -0.03
CA GLU A 62 -34.15 0.46 0.85
C GLU A 62 -32.81 0.10 0.17
N ASP A 63 -32.86 -0.30 -1.11
CA ASP A 63 -31.68 -0.70 -1.87
C ASP A 63 -30.79 0.49 -2.25
N ALA A 64 -31.34 1.71 -2.25
CA ALA A 64 -30.60 2.93 -2.55
C ALA A 64 -29.83 3.50 -1.35
N ILE A 65 -30.13 3.06 -0.12
CA ILE A 65 -29.46 3.55 1.10
C ILE A 65 -27.92 3.48 0.98
N PRO A 66 -27.31 2.36 0.54
CA PRO A 66 -25.85 2.29 0.40
C PRO A 66 -25.28 3.26 -0.64
N LEU A 67 -25.99 3.45 -1.76
CA LEU A 67 -25.54 4.33 -2.85
C LEU A 67 -25.42 5.78 -2.38
N PHE A 68 -26.40 6.25 -1.59
CA PHE A 68 -26.44 7.62 -1.06
C PHE A 68 -25.62 7.82 0.21
N HIS A 69 -25.04 6.75 0.77
CA HIS A 69 -24.10 6.83 1.89
C HIS A 69 -22.64 7.05 1.46
N PHE A 70 -22.32 6.91 0.17
CA PHE A 70 -21.00 7.30 -0.35
C PHE A 70 -20.83 8.82 -0.21
N LYS A 71 -19.88 9.22 0.65
CA LYS A 71 -19.54 10.64 0.84
C LYS A 71 -18.46 11.04 -0.15
N ASP A 72 -18.54 12.28 -0.63
CA ASP A 72 -17.55 12.99 -1.47
C ASP A 72 -16.10 12.97 -0.93
N THR A 73 -15.95 12.73 0.37
CA THR A 73 -14.65 12.56 1.05
C THR A 73 -13.95 11.24 0.76
N GLN A 74 -14.60 10.30 0.07
CA GLN A 74 -14.01 9.02 -0.31
C GLN A 74 -13.49 9.11 -1.75
N SER A 75 -12.23 9.54 -1.92
CA SER A 75 -11.48 9.49 -3.19
C SER A 75 -11.23 8.06 -3.71
N GLU A 76 -12.02 7.09 -3.26
CA GLU A 76 -11.90 5.68 -3.60
C GLU A 76 -12.37 5.46 -5.04
N VAL A 77 -11.54 4.76 -5.81
CA VAL A 77 -11.88 4.35 -7.17
C VAL A 77 -11.98 2.83 -7.23
N ILE A 78 -12.91 2.34 -8.04
CA ILE A 78 -12.99 0.91 -8.34
C ILE A 78 -12.18 0.69 -9.62
N LEU A 79 -11.09 -0.03 -9.49
CA LEU A 79 -10.24 -0.45 -10.59
C LEU A 79 -10.03 -1.96 -10.50
N THR A 80 -10.36 -2.66 -11.58
CA THR A 80 -10.08 -4.09 -11.74
C THR A 80 -8.78 -4.23 -12.52
N SER A 81 -7.65 -4.33 -11.81
CA SER A 81 -6.34 -4.56 -12.41
C SER A 81 -5.54 -5.59 -11.60
N PRO A 82 -4.85 -6.55 -12.24
CA PRO A 82 -3.93 -7.43 -11.53
C PRO A 82 -2.73 -6.64 -11.02
N LEU A 83 -2.50 -6.66 -9.71
CA LEU A 83 -1.35 -5.99 -9.09
C LEU A 83 -0.04 -6.57 -9.59
N LYS A 84 0.85 -5.72 -10.06
CA LYS A 84 2.20 -6.13 -10.48
C LYS A 84 3.23 -5.67 -9.47
N ALA A 85 4.24 -6.50 -9.22
CA ALA A 85 5.34 -6.12 -8.34
C ALA A 85 6.07 -4.86 -8.83
N SER A 86 6.11 -4.63 -10.15
CA SER A 86 6.66 -3.43 -10.78
C SER A 86 5.91 -2.13 -10.48
N GLU A 87 4.71 -2.23 -9.92
CA GLU A 87 3.86 -1.08 -9.57
C GLU A 87 4.03 -0.67 -8.10
N ILE A 88 4.82 -1.41 -7.32
CA ILE A 88 5.07 -1.08 -5.91
C ILE A 88 6.00 0.14 -5.86
N ILE A 89 5.47 1.26 -5.37
CA ILE A 89 6.22 2.51 -5.21
C ILE A 89 6.68 2.76 -3.78
N ALA A 90 6.07 2.07 -2.81
CA ALA A 90 6.50 2.11 -1.42
C ALA A 90 6.17 0.79 -0.71
N LEU A 91 7.03 0.43 0.23
CA LEU A 91 6.79 -0.62 1.21
C LEU A 91 6.71 0.05 2.57
N THR A 92 5.66 -0.25 3.32
CA THR A 92 5.56 0.13 4.73
C THR A 92 5.77 -1.13 5.55
N GLY A 93 6.79 -1.14 6.40
CA GLY A 93 7.05 -2.23 7.32
C GLY A 93 7.48 -1.66 8.65
N ALA A 94 6.98 -2.24 9.74
CA ALA A 94 7.67 -2.11 11.02
C ALA A 94 8.81 -3.12 11.00
N SER A 95 10.03 -2.70 11.36
CA SER A 95 11.03 -3.70 11.72
C SER A 95 10.51 -4.48 12.93
N SER A 96 11.02 -5.71 13.13
CA SER A 96 10.85 -6.37 14.44
C SER A 96 11.24 -5.41 15.56
N PRO A 97 10.61 -5.52 16.75
CA PRO A 97 11.02 -4.81 17.94
C PRO A 97 12.54 -4.83 18.11
N PHE A 98 13.12 -3.73 18.57
CA PHE A 98 14.57 -3.60 18.72
C PHE A 98 15.19 -4.76 19.52
N ASP A 99 14.50 -5.16 20.60
CA ASP A 99 14.93 -6.28 21.44
C ASP A 99 15.01 -7.60 20.68
N ASP A 100 14.04 -7.89 19.81
CA ASP A 100 14.06 -9.09 18.96
C ASP A 100 15.22 -9.05 17.96
N LEU A 101 15.56 -7.86 17.44
CA LEU A 101 16.71 -7.68 16.55
C LEU A 101 18.04 -7.89 17.30
N CYS A 102 18.13 -7.40 18.53
CA CYS A 102 19.28 -7.62 19.41
C CYS A 102 19.44 -9.10 19.78
N ASP A 103 18.33 -9.80 20.04
CA ASP A 103 18.32 -11.25 20.29
C ASP A 103 18.80 -12.04 19.07
N GLN A 104 18.30 -11.73 17.87
CA GLN A 104 18.75 -12.35 16.62
C GLN A 104 20.24 -12.08 16.31
N ALA A 105 20.71 -10.89 16.65
CA ALA A 105 22.11 -10.50 16.48
C ALA A 105 23.03 -11.05 17.59
N GLY A 106 22.47 -11.70 18.62
CA GLY A 106 23.22 -12.25 19.74
C GLY A 106 23.84 -11.19 20.64
N ILE A 107 23.21 -10.01 20.77
CA ILE A 107 23.64 -8.91 21.63
C ILE A 107 22.98 -9.08 23.01
N PRO A 108 23.67 -9.57 24.04
CA PRO A 108 23.02 -10.10 25.24
C PRO A 108 22.90 -9.09 26.39
N ASP A 109 23.53 -7.92 26.30
CA ASP A 109 23.72 -7.00 27.43
C ASP A 109 22.96 -5.68 27.25
N ASP A 110 22.22 -5.28 28.28
CA ASP A 110 21.37 -4.08 28.28
C ASP A 110 22.15 -2.79 28.02
N SER A 111 23.38 -2.66 28.54
CA SER A 111 24.22 -1.47 28.30
C SER A 111 24.68 -1.38 26.84
N SER A 112 24.91 -2.54 26.20
CA SER A 112 25.28 -2.61 24.79
C SER A 112 24.09 -2.34 23.87
N ARG A 113 22.88 -2.74 24.30
CA ARG A 113 21.61 -2.45 23.61
C ARG A 113 21.28 -0.95 23.71
N ASP A 114 21.40 -0.35 24.89
CA ASP A 114 21.14 1.07 25.11
C ASP A 114 22.10 1.99 24.33
N ASP A 115 23.39 1.64 24.30
CA ASP A 115 24.39 2.37 23.51
C ASP A 115 24.11 2.24 22.00
N LEU A 116 23.70 1.06 21.54
CA LEU A 116 23.30 0.82 20.15
C LEU A 116 22.02 1.57 19.79
N PHE A 117 21.01 1.55 20.67
CA PHE A 117 19.76 2.26 20.48
C PHE A 117 19.99 3.77 20.40
N SER A 118 20.81 4.31 21.31
CA SER A 118 21.18 5.73 21.32
C SER A 118 21.85 6.14 20.01
N LYS A 119 22.79 5.34 19.50
CA LYS A 119 23.45 5.60 18.19
C LYS A 119 22.48 5.52 17.01
N LEU A 120 21.52 4.60 17.04
CA LEU A 120 20.50 4.46 16.02
C LEU A 120 19.54 5.67 16.01
N VAL A 121 19.15 6.16 17.19
CA VAL A 121 18.35 7.38 17.33
C VAL A 121 19.14 8.61 16.84
N GLU A 122 20.41 8.75 17.24
CA GLU A 122 21.27 9.87 16.83
C GLU A 122 21.55 9.90 15.31
N SER A 123 21.55 8.73 14.66
CA SER A 123 21.70 8.60 13.20
C SER A 123 20.38 8.71 12.42
N GLY A 124 19.23 8.84 13.11
CA GLY A 124 17.91 8.90 12.48
C GLY A 124 17.39 7.54 11.99
N ASP A 125 18.02 6.44 12.40
CA ASP A 125 17.68 5.07 12.04
C ASP A 125 16.94 4.35 13.18
N CYS A 126 15.85 4.96 13.66
CA CYS A 126 15.04 4.42 14.74
C CYS A 126 14.44 3.03 14.40
N PRO A 127 14.73 1.99 15.19
CA PRO A 127 14.10 0.68 15.08
C PRO A 127 12.60 0.76 15.40
N GLY A 128 11.77 0.03 14.68
CA GLY A 128 10.31 0.00 14.88
C GLY A 128 9.57 1.18 14.24
N GLU A 129 10.28 2.20 13.73
CA GLU A 129 9.66 3.26 12.93
C GLU A 129 9.31 2.76 11.53
N LEU A 130 8.14 3.20 11.04
CA LEU A 130 7.73 2.98 9.66
C LEU A 130 8.66 3.72 8.71
N LYS A 131 9.60 2.99 8.10
CA LYS A 131 10.46 3.57 7.08
C LYS A 131 9.73 3.64 5.75
N TYR A 132 9.37 4.85 5.34
CA TYR A 132 8.98 5.14 3.97
C TYR A 132 10.23 4.97 3.09
N THR A 133 10.29 3.87 2.34
CA THR A 133 11.37 3.71 1.36
C THR A 133 10.97 4.53 0.13
N ASN A 134 11.80 5.52 -0.25
CA ASN A 134 11.54 6.33 -1.44
C ASN A 134 11.42 5.45 -2.70
N ARG A 135 10.67 5.94 -3.71
CA ARG A 135 10.36 5.21 -4.96
C ARG A 135 11.57 4.52 -5.57
N GLU A 136 12.71 5.21 -5.65
CA GLU A 136 13.95 4.67 -6.22
C GLU A 136 14.50 3.46 -5.46
N SER A 137 14.49 3.53 -4.13
CA SER A 137 15.00 2.44 -3.29
C SER A 137 14.08 1.23 -3.28
N ALA A 138 12.75 1.45 -3.30
CA ALA A 138 11.76 0.39 -3.42
C ALA A 138 11.90 -0.32 -4.78
N GLN A 139 11.98 0.46 -5.87
CA GLN A 139 12.18 -0.06 -7.22
C GLN A 139 13.47 -0.89 -7.33
N ARG A 140 14.58 -0.42 -6.75
CA ARG A 140 15.84 -1.16 -6.75
C ARG A 140 15.74 -2.52 -6.04
N ILE A 141 14.97 -2.62 -4.95
CA ILE A 141 14.74 -3.91 -4.27
C ILE A 141 13.93 -4.84 -5.18
N ILE A 142 12.86 -4.32 -5.78
CA ILE A 142 11.97 -5.06 -6.68
C ILE A 142 12.74 -5.58 -7.90
N ASP A 143 13.51 -4.73 -8.55
CA ASP A 143 14.31 -5.08 -9.73
C ASP A 143 15.31 -6.19 -9.41
N ASN A 144 15.92 -6.16 -8.23
CA ASN A 144 16.80 -7.22 -7.76
C ASN A 144 16.08 -8.56 -7.57
N VAL A 145 14.85 -8.54 -7.06
CA VAL A 145 14.02 -9.74 -6.92
C VAL A 145 13.62 -10.28 -8.29
N ILE A 146 13.13 -9.42 -9.19
CA ILE A 146 12.74 -9.78 -10.56
C ILE A 146 13.93 -10.43 -11.28
N ARG A 147 15.11 -9.81 -11.22
CA ARG A 147 16.33 -10.34 -11.82
C ARG A 147 16.68 -11.72 -11.28
N LYS A 148 16.68 -11.92 -9.96
CA LYS A 148 16.99 -13.23 -9.35
C LYS A 148 16.02 -14.32 -9.81
N VAL A 149 14.74 -14.00 -9.97
CA VAL A 149 13.74 -14.95 -10.48
C VAL A 149 13.99 -15.26 -11.96
N HIS A 150 14.24 -14.24 -12.77
CA HIS A 150 14.57 -14.39 -14.19
C HIS A 150 15.82 -15.27 -14.40
N ASP A 151 16.88 -15.04 -13.61
CA ASP A 151 18.11 -15.82 -13.66
C ASP A 151 17.85 -17.31 -13.37
N LYS A 152 17.01 -17.61 -12.37
CA LYS A 152 16.61 -18.99 -12.04
C LYS A 152 15.79 -19.65 -13.15
N ILE A 153 14.82 -18.94 -13.74
CA ILE A 153 14.00 -19.45 -14.84
C ILE A 153 14.87 -19.74 -16.07
N THR A 154 15.79 -18.84 -16.39
CA THR A 154 16.71 -19.00 -17.52
C THR A 154 17.66 -20.18 -17.31
N ALA A 155 18.21 -20.32 -16.09
CA ALA A 155 19.04 -21.47 -15.73
C ALA A 155 18.28 -22.79 -15.84
N PHE A 156 17.00 -22.82 -15.43
CA PHE A 156 16.15 -23.99 -15.57
C PHE A 156 15.89 -24.35 -17.05
N LYS A 157 15.58 -23.34 -17.88
CA LYS A 157 15.34 -23.52 -19.32
C LYS A 157 16.58 -24.01 -20.07
N ASN A 158 17.77 -23.56 -19.67
CA ASN A 158 19.03 -23.98 -20.30
C ASN A 158 19.51 -25.37 -19.84
N ASN A 159 18.98 -25.88 -18.73
CA ASN A 159 19.25 -27.21 -18.18
C ASN A 159 18.14 -28.22 -18.50
N SER A 160 17.14 -27.85 -19.31
CA SER A 160 16.05 -28.70 -19.81
C SER A 160 16.20 -28.93 -21.31
#